data_AF-A0A7C4UWH3-F1
#
_entry.id   AF-A0A7C4UWH3-F1
#
_cell.length_a   1.000
_cell.length_b   1.000
_cell.length_c   1.000
_cell.angle_alpha   90.00
_cell.angle_beta   90.00
_cell.angle_gamma   90.00
#
_symmetry.space_group_name_H-M   'P 1'
#
loop_
_entity.id
_entity.type
_entity.pdbx_description
1 polymer ?
#
loop_
_entity_poly.entity_id
_entity_poly.type
_entity_poly.pdbx_seq_one_letter_code
_entity_poly.pdbx_strand_id
1 'polypeptide(L)'
;MCRLLKMSRSHFYWHVRKGTFHAPLKLANGRPFFTASMVADNLRTKETGLAVNGEYVIFYERQAASTTPQGSQPKADHSSLIEGLRSLGIPSVTHEQIEAALAVCFPKGTSGQDESSVLRAVFRHLKRLGGA
;
A
#
# COMPACT_ATOMS: atom_id res chain seq x y z
N MET A 1 -12.08 27.51 1.16
CA MET A 1 -12.03 26.85 -0.16
C MET A 1 -11.82 25.33 -0.08
N CYS A 2 -10.68 24.82 0.38
CA CYS A 2 -10.35 23.37 0.33
C CYS A 2 -11.44 22.46 0.94
N ARG A 3 -12.05 22.86 2.07
CA ARG A 3 -13.17 22.14 2.70
C ARG A 3 -14.40 22.05 1.80
N LEU A 4 -14.72 23.13 1.09
CA LEU A 4 -15.87 23.17 0.17
C LEU A 4 -15.66 22.24 -1.03
N LEU A 5 -14.44 22.20 -1.56
CA LEU A 5 -14.06 21.35 -2.69
C LEU A 5 -13.71 19.90 -2.31
N LYS A 6 -13.81 19.55 -1.01
CA LYS A 6 -13.46 18.22 -0.46
C LYS A 6 -12.08 17.72 -0.91
N MET A 7 -11.07 18.59 -0.93
CA MET A 7 -9.70 18.23 -1.35
C MET A 7 -8.65 18.75 -0.36
N SER A 8 -7.47 18.13 -0.39
CA SER A 8 -6.34 18.56 0.44
C SER A 8 -5.80 19.92 0.00
N ARG A 9 -5.14 20.62 0.92
CA ARG A 9 -4.55 21.94 0.64
C ARG A 9 -3.51 21.89 -0.48
N SER A 10 -2.63 20.90 -0.47
CA SER A 10 -1.59 20.75 -1.49
C SER A 10 -2.19 20.49 -2.87
N HIS A 11 -3.22 19.64 -2.94
CA HIS A 11 -3.89 19.34 -4.21
C HIS A 11 -4.64 20.56 -4.75
N PHE A 12 -5.29 21.33 -3.88
CA PHE A 12 -5.92 22.58 -4.26
C PHE A 12 -4.91 23.57 -4.88
N TYR A 13 -3.77 23.81 -4.22
CA TYR A 13 -2.76 24.73 -4.76
C TYR A 13 -2.08 24.22 -6.03
N TRP A 14 -1.99 22.91 -6.24
CA TRP A 14 -1.56 22.34 -7.51
C TRP A 14 -2.51 22.74 -8.65
N HIS A 15 -3.82 22.59 -8.44
CA HIS A 15 -4.84 23.01 -9.41
C HIS A 15 -4.85 24.53 -9.64
N VAL A 16 -4.65 25.34 -8.58
CA VAL A 16 -4.50 26.79 -8.71
C VAL A 16 -3.30 27.14 -9.59
N ARG A 17 -2.13 26.48 -9.38
CA ARG A 17 -0.94 26.70 -10.21
C ARG A 17 -1.16 26.29 -11.66
N LYS A 18 -1.99 25.27 -11.89
CA LYS A 18 -2.41 24.80 -13.22
C LYS A 18 -3.44 25.71 -13.90
N GLY A 19 -4.05 26.65 -13.18
CA GLY A 19 -5.13 27.51 -13.69
C GLY A 19 -6.51 26.85 -13.67
N THR A 20 -6.66 25.69 -13.04
CA THR A 20 -7.96 25.01 -12.89
C THR A 20 -8.89 25.79 -11.99
N PHE A 21 -8.37 26.35 -10.89
CA PHE A 21 -9.12 27.16 -9.93
C PHE A 21 -8.51 28.56 -9.83
N HIS A 22 -9.33 29.52 -9.42
CA HIS A 22 -8.88 30.87 -9.08
C HIS A 22 -7.85 30.83 -7.95
N ALA A 23 -6.80 31.63 -8.08
CA ALA A 23 -5.83 31.85 -7.01
C ALA A 23 -6.40 32.76 -5.92
N PRO A 24 -6.11 32.52 -4.63
CA PRO A 24 -6.59 33.40 -3.56
C PRO A 24 -5.99 34.81 -3.69
N LEU A 25 -6.82 35.82 -3.41
CA LEU A 25 -6.35 37.17 -3.16
C LEU A 25 -5.72 37.23 -1.77
N LYS A 26 -4.85 38.22 -1.53
CA LYS A 26 -4.20 38.42 -0.23
C LYS A 26 -4.72 39.71 0.40
N LEU A 27 -5.11 39.64 1.67
CA LEU A 27 -5.34 40.82 2.49
C LEU A 27 -4.02 41.53 2.81
N ALA A 28 -4.09 42.76 3.33
CA ALA A 28 -2.92 43.51 3.77
C ALA A 28 -2.04 42.76 4.78
N ASN A 29 -2.64 41.88 5.61
CA ASN A 29 -1.94 41.03 6.56
C ASN A 29 -1.40 39.72 5.95
N GLY A 30 -1.43 39.57 4.62
CA GLY A 30 -0.95 38.39 3.90
C GLY A 30 -1.89 37.17 3.95
N ARG A 31 -3.02 37.23 4.65
CA ARG A 31 -3.96 36.10 4.72
C ARG A 31 -4.69 35.92 3.38
N PRO A 32 -4.77 34.69 2.84
CA PRO A 32 -5.48 34.43 1.60
C PRO A 32 -7.00 34.46 1.82
N PHE A 33 -7.72 35.11 0.91
CA PHE A 33 -9.18 35.11 0.87
C PHE A 33 -9.68 34.95 -0.57
N PHE A 34 -10.96 34.58 -0.70
CA PHE A 34 -11.65 34.43 -1.98
C PHE A 34 -12.90 35.32 -1.95
N THR A 35 -13.21 35.98 -3.06
CA THR A 35 -14.48 36.68 -3.21
C THR A 35 -15.62 35.69 -3.46
N ALA A 36 -16.87 36.12 -3.25
CA ALA A 36 -18.03 35.27 -3.51
C ALA A 36 -18.05 34.72 -4.95
N SER A 37 -17.70 35.56 -5.93
CA SER A 37 -17.61 35.16 -7.35
C SER A 37 -16.57 34.07 -7.56
N MET A 38 -15.36 34.22 -6.99
CA MET A 38 -14.29 33.22 -7.15
C MET A 38 -14.66 31.88 -6.51
N VAL A 39 -15.37 31.92 -5.38
CA VAL A 39 -15.86 30.70 -4.73
C VAL A 39 -16.89 30.01 -5.61
N ALA A 40 -17.85 30.75 -6.18
CA ALA A 40 -18.87 30.22 -7.07
C ALA A 40 -18.26 29.58 -8.32
N ASP A 41 -17.32 30.25 -8.97
CA ASP A 41 -16.62 29.71 -10.16
C ASP A 41 -15.85 28.43 -9.84
N ASN A 42 -15.11 28.40 -8.73
CA ASN A 42 -14.35 27.22 -8.34
C ASN A 42 -15.25 26.02 -8.00
N LEU A 43 -16.41 26.27 -7.38
CA LEU A 43 -17.41 25.23 -7.14
C LEU A 43 -17.99 24.72 -8.46
N ARG A 44 -18.34 25.63 -9.37
CA ARG A 44 -18.81 25.29 -10.72
C ARG A 44 -17.78 24.44 -11.46
N THR A 45 -16.49 24.80 -11.44
CA THR A 45 -15.43 24.01 -12.05
C THR A 45 -15.40 22.58 -11.52
N LYS A 46 -15.62 22.37 -10.22
CA LYS A 46 -15.62 21.03 -9.63
C LYS A 46 -16.83 20.21 -10.08
N GLU A 47 -17.98 20.85 -10.30
CA GLU A 47 -19.23 20.21 -10.73
C GLU A 47 -19.25 19.94 -12.25
N THR A 48 -18.81 20.90 -13.05
CA THR A 48 -18.87 20.81 -14.52
C THR A 48 -17.61 20.22 -15.15
N GLY A 49 -16.51 20.19 -14.40
CA GLY A 49 -15.20 19.85 -14.96
C GLY A 49 -14.65 20.92 -15.90
N LEU A 50 -15.23 22.12 -15.96
CA LEU A 50 -14.71 23.22 -16.77
C LEU A 50 -13.86 24.16 -15.91
N ALA A 51 -12.56 24.18 -16.15
CA ALA A 51 -11.63 25.05 -15.47
C ALA A 51 -11.87 26.52 -15.79
N VAL A 52 -11.37 27.40 -14.92
CA VAL A 52 -11.49 28.85 -15.12
C VAL A 52 -10.74 29.35 -16.36
N ASN A 53 -9.70 28.62 -16.78
CA ASN A 53 -8.97 28.88 -18.03
C ASN A 53 -9.68 28.30 -19.28
N GLY A 54 -10.84 27.65 -19.13
CA GLY A 54 -11.61 27.04 -20.22
C GLY A 54 -11.21 25.61 -20.58
N GLU A 55 -10.23 25.02 -19.90
CA GLU A 55 -9.83 23.63 -20.12
C GLU A 55 -10.77 22.64 -19.41
N TYR A 56 -10.89 21.43 -19.95
CA TYR A 56 -11.64 20.36 -19.29
C TYR A 56 -10.75 19.62 -18.29
N VAL A 57 -11.28 19.37 -17.09
CA VAL A 57 -10.60 18.70 -15.98
C VAL A 57 -11.52 17.65 -15.39
N ILE A 58 -11.02 16.42 -15.31
CA ILE A 58 -11.72 15.29 -14.69
C ILE A 58 -11.29 15.21 -13.22
N PHE A 59 -12.26 15.23 -12.32
CA PHE A 59 -12.00 15.01 -10.90
C PHE A 59 -12.44 13.63 -10.47
N TYR A 60 -11.49 12.72 -10.27
CA TYR A 60 -11.78 11.41 -9.72
C TYR A 60 -12.28 11.50 -8.28
N GLU A 61 -13.37 10.80 -7.98
CA GLU A 61 -13.74 10.54 -6.61
C GLU A 61 -12.79 9.51 -6.01
N ARG A 62 -12.40 9.75 -4.76
CA ARG A 62 -11.62 8.76 -4.04
C ARG A 62 -12.55 7.63 -3.67
N GLN A 63 -12.30 6.43 -4.17
CA GLN A 63 -12.99 5.23 -3.68
C GLN A 63 -12.82 5.18 -2.16
N ALA A 64 -13.93 4.97 -1.44
CA ALA A 64 -13.86 4.75 0.00
C ALA A 64 -12.92 3.58 0.23
N ALA A 65 -11.77 3.83 0.86
CA ALA A 65 -10.87 2.76 1.23
C ALA A 65 -11.66 1.79 2.11
N SER A 66 -11.81 0.55 1.67
CA SER A 66 -12.39 -0.49 2.50
C SER A 66 -11.54 -0.54 3.77
N THR A 67 -12.14 -0.22 4.92
CA THR A 67 -11.50 -0.22 6.23
C THR A 67 -11.16 -1.63 6.72
N THR A 68 -11.19 -2.64 5.85
CA THR A 68 -10.59 -3.94 6.13
C THR A 68 -9.12 -3.72 6.47
N PRO A 69 -8.70 -3.93 7.73
CA PRO A 69 -7.30 -3.91 8.05
C PRO A 69 -6.65 -5.00 7.19
N GLN A 70 -5.75 -4.61 6.29
CA GLN A 70 -4.79 -5.56 5.74
C GLN A 70 -3.91 -5.98 6.92
N GLY A 71 -4.33 -7.03 7.62
CA GLY A 71 -3.48 -7.68 8.60
C GLY A 71 -2.19 -8.05 7.88
N SER A 72 -1.06 -7.52 8.34
CA SER A 72 0.22 -8.11 8.03
C SER A 72 0.10 -9.58 8.42
N GLN A 73 0.19 -10.48 7.45
CA GLN A 73 0.25 -11.90 7.78
C GLN A 73 1.40 -12.06 8.78
N PRO A 74 1.16 -12.69 9.95
CA PRO A 74 2.23 -12.94 10.89
C PRO A 74 3.33 -13.71 10.14
N LYS A 75 4.55 -13.19 10.18
CA LYS A 75 5.72 -13.94 9.72
C LYS A 75 5.68 -15.27 10.48
N ALA A 76 5.62 -16.37 9.75
CA ALA A 76 5.60 -17.68 10.37
C ALA A 76 6.95 -17.85 11.10
N ASP A 77 6.91 -17.98 12.42
CA ASP A 77 8.12 -18.23 13.20
C ASP A 77 8.64 -19.64 12.87
N HIS A 78 9.69 -19.72 12.05
CA HIS A 78 10.30 -20.97 11.60
C HIS A 78 11.36 -21.51 12.59
N SER A 79 11.38 -21.01 13.82
CA SER A 79 12.41 -21.34 14.84
C SER A 79 12.43 -22.82 15.21
N SER A 80 11.27 -23.46 15.38
CA SER A 80 11.18 -24.89 15.70
C SER A 80 11.69 -25.79 14.56
N LEU A 81 11.39 -25.42 13.31
CA LEU A 81 11.87 -26.12 12.12
C LEU A 81 13.39 -26.01 11.97
N ILE A 82 13.98 -24.84 12.25
CA ILE A 82 15.43 -24.63 12.18
C ILE A 82 16.16 -25.50 13.21
N GLU A 83 15.66 -25.53 14.44
CA GLU A 83 16.25 -26.34 15.51
C GLU A 83 16.18 -27.83 15.18
N GLY A 84 15.03 -28.30 14.70
CA GLY A 84 14.84 -29.68 14.29
C GLY A 84 15.71 -30.09 13.09
N LEU A 85 15.91 -29.21 12.11
CA LEU A 85 16.82 -29.46 10.96
C LEU A 85 18.28 -29.50 11.39
N ARG A 86 18.68 -28.69 12.36
CA ARG A 86 20.03 -28.72 12.95
C ARG A 86 20.29 -30.04 13.67
N SER A 87 19.34 -30.50 14.49
CA SER A 87 19.45 -31.79 15.19
C SER A 87 19.46 -33.00 14.24
N LEU A 88 18.89 -32.89 13.05
CA LEU A 88 18.95 -33.92 12.00
C LEU A 88 20.23 -33.90 11.15
N GLY A 89 21.15 -32.97 11.42
CA GLY A 89 22.48 -32.96 10.81
C GLY A 89 22.67 -31.98 9.63
N ILE A 90 21.82 -30.95 9.50
CA ILE A 90 22.10 -29.81 8.59
C ILE A 90 22.52 -28.61 9.46
N PRO A 91 23.83 -28.35 9.65
CA PRO A 91 24.31 -27.38 10.63
C PRO A 91 24.05 -25.91 10.25
N SER A 92 23.94 -25.61 8.95
CA SER A 92 23.75 -24.26 8.42
C SER A 92 22.54 -24.18 7.48
N VAL A 93 21.34 -24.00 8.04
CA VAL A 93 20.12 -23.74 7.27
C VAL A 93 19.72 -22.28 7.46
N THR A 94 19.57 -21.54 6.36
CA THR A 94 19.06 -20.16 6.38
C THR A 94 17.53 -20.12 6.30
N HIS A 95 16.91 -19.04 6.78
CA HIS A 95 15.44 -18.89 6.70
C HIS A 95 14.94 -18.92 5.25
N GLU A 96 15.69 -18.30 4.32
CA GLU A 96 15.35 -18.28 2.90
C GLU A 96 15.31 -19.68 2.28
N GLN A 97 16.23 -20.56 2.68
CA GLN A 97 16.23 -21.96 2.23
C GLN A 97 15.02 -22.74 2.75
N ILE A 98 14.56 -22.43 3.96
CA ILE A 98 13.37 -23.06 4.54
C ILE A 98 12.11 -22.57 3.84
N GLU A 99 11.96 -21.26 3.63
CA GLU A 99 10.82 -20.70 2.91
C GLU A 99 10.75 -21.25 1.47
N ALA A 100 11.89 -21.33 0.77
CA ALA A 100 11.96 -21.94 -0.55
C ALA A 100 11.58 -23.43 -0.52
N ALA A 101 12.08 -24.19 0.46
CA ALA A 101 11.74 -25.60 0.61
C ALA A 101 10.27 -25.82 0.97
N LEU A 102 9.68 -24.96 1.81
CA LEU A 102 8.27 -25.01 2.17
C LEU A 102 7.38 -24.66 0.98
N ALA A 103 7.75 -23.68 0.17
CA ALA A 103 7.02 -23.33 -1.04
C ALA A 103 6.99 -24.49 -2.06
N VAL A 104 8.09 -25.25 -2.16
CA VAL A 104 8.17 -26.43 -3.05
C VAL A 104 7.46 -27.65 -2.47
N CYS A 105 7.64 -27.93 -1.18
CA CYS A 105 7.08 -29.14 -0.54
C CYS A 105 5.60 -28.99 -0.20
N PHE A 106 5.15 -27.77 0.10
CA PHE A 106 3.80 -27.46 0.56
C PHE A 106 3.25 -26.20 -0.14
N PRO A 107 2.96 -26.27 -1.46
CA PRO A 107 2.47 -25.12 -2.23
C PRO A 107 1.08 -24.62 -1.79
N LYS A 108 0.34 -25.42 -1.01
CA LYS A 108 -0.96 -25.06 -0.41
C LYS A 108 -0.84 -24.63 1.06
N GLY A 109 0.37 -24.47 1.57
CA GLY A 109 0.66 -24.22 2.98
C GLY A 109 0.72 -25.50 3.83
N THR A 110 1.16 -25.34 5.07
CA THR A 110 1.33 -26.43 6.05
C THR A 110 0.11 -26.65 6.95
N SER A 111 -1.00 -25.96 6.69
CA SER A 111 -2.23 -26.06 7.48
C SER A 111 -2.79 -27.48 7.50
N GLY A 112 -2.84 -28.09 8.70
CA GLY A 112 -3.33 -29.45 8.91
C GLY A 112 -2.27 -30.55 8.72
N GLN A 113 -1.00 -30.19 8.49
CA GLN A 113 0.11 -31.15 8.47
C GLN A 113 0.75 -31.27 9.85
N ASP A 114 1.13 -32.49 10.21
CA ASP A 114 1.92 -32.74 11.42
C ASP A 114 3.33 -32.14 11.30
N GLU A 115 3.82 -31.52 12.37
CA GLU A 115 5.10 -30.81 12.37
C GLU A 115 6.29 -31.73 12.05
N SER A 116 6.22 -33.01 12.47
CA SER A 116 7.25 -34.00 12.16
C SER A 116 7.21 -34.44 10.68
N SER A 117 6.04 -34.40 10.06
CA SER A 117 5.84 -34.64 8.62
C SER A 117 6.49 -33.52 7.80
N VAL A 118 6.22 -32.26 8.16
CA VAL A 118 6.77 -31.06 7.50
C VAL A 118 8.30 -31.06 7.59
N LEU A 119 8.83 -31.30 8.79
CA LEU A 119 10.25 -31.31 9.06
C LEU A 119 10.99 -32.40 8.25
N ARG A 120 10.45 -33.62 8.15
CA ARG A 120 11.02 -34.70 7.33
C ARG A 120 10.95 -34.41 5.83
N ALA A 121 9.91 -33.73 5.36
CA ALA A 121 9.76 -33.36 3.96
C ALA A 121 10.80 -32.28 3.57
N VAL A 122 10.91 -31.23 4.38
CA VAL A 122 11.90 -30.14 4.20
C VAL A 122 13.33 -30.68 4.29
N PHE A 123 13.64 -31.51 5.29
CA PHE A 123 14.96 -32.14 5.44
C PHE A 123 15.36 -32.95 4.20
N ARG A 124 14.46 -33.81 3.69
CA ARG A 124 14.73 -34.61 2.49
C ARG A 124 14.95 -33.74 1.24
N HIS A 125 14.22 -32.64 1.13
CA HIS A 125 14.37 -31.69 0.03
C HIS A 125 15.72 -30.97 0.09
N LEU A 126 16.09 -30.43 1.25
CA LEU A 126 17.36 -29.75 1.47
C LEU A 126 18.56 -30.69 1.28
N LYS A 127 18.49 -31.93 1.78
CA LYS A 127 19.53 -32.93 1.59
C LYS A 127 19.72 -33.33 0.11
N ARG A 128 18.65 -33.33 -0.68
CA ARG A 128 18.72 -33.62 -2.12
C ARG A 128 19.35 -32.46 -2.90
N LEU A 129 19.15 -31.23 -2.46
CA LEU A 129 19.73 -30.04 -3.08
C LEU A 129 21.18 -29.80 -2.66
N GLY A 130 21.56 -30.19 -1.45
CA GLY A 130 22.92 -30.07 -0.89
C GLY A 130 23.76 -31.34 -0.96
N GLY A 131 23.52 -32.22 -1.94
CA GLY A 131 24.26 -33.46 -2.12
C GLY A 131 25.59 -33.27 -2.84
N ALA A 132 26.60 -32.74 -2.14
CA ALA A 132 28.03 -33.01 -2.33
C ALA A 132 28.79 -32.69 -1.03
#